data_AF-A0AAU9P383-F1
#
_entry.id   AF-A0AAU9P383-F1
#
_cell.length_a   1.000
_cell.length_b   1.000
_cell.length_c   1.000
_cell.angle_alpha   90.00
_cell.angle_beta   90.00
_cell.angle_gamma   90.00
#
_symmetry.space_group_name_H-M   'P 1'
#
loop_
_entity.id
_entity.type
_entity.pdbx_description
1 polymer ?
#
loop_
_entity_poly.entity_id
_entity_poly.type
_entity_poly.pdbx_seq_one_letter_code
_entity_poly.pdbx_strand_id
1 'polypeptide(L)'
;MEKTGGDWKEKQVIQYHSLSERKTPPEDVKLAAIAVSLDIRLRSADMAIPMQERALCLTRSLIDSSSSRRPNLTLLARSLKKEFDRWYGPAWHCVAGKSFGSFVTHSPGGFLYFSVDSYSFLLFKTEVHLICNDLPPPCRR
;
A
#
# COMPACT_ATOMS: atom_id res chain seq x y z
N MET A 1 -65.46 29.83 -0.92
CA MET A 1 -65.44 30.25 0.49
C MET A 1 -64.35 29.46 1.19
N GLU A 2 -63.44 30.21 1.85
CA GLU A 2 -62.62 29.85 3.01
C GLU A 2 -61.70 28.61 2.90
N LYS A 3 -60.39 28.82 2.64
CA LYS A 3 -59.30 29.08 3.61
C LYS A 3 -59.06 27.95 4.61
N THR A 4 -57.89 27.32 4.52
CA THR A 4 -56.83 27.19 5.56
C THR A 4 -55.84 26.13 5.03
N GLY A 5 -54.55 26.41 4.78
CA GLY A 5 -53.63 27.13 5.65
C GLY A 5 -53.06 26.14 6.67
N GLY A 6 -52.03 25.38 6.26
CA GLY A 6 -51.40 24.35 7.08
C GLY A 6 -49.91 24.26 6.78
N ASP A 7 -49.20 25.35 7.11
CA ASP A 7 -47.76 25.48 7.26
C ASP A 7 -47.27 24.51 8.34
N TRP A 8 -46.54 23.45 7.95
CA TRP A 8 -45.88 22.56 8.90
C TRP A 8 -44.39 22.89 8.91
N LYS A 9 -44.05 23.73 9.88
CA LYS A 9 -42.73 24.25 10.17
C LYS A 9 -41.71 23.14 10.44
N GLU A 10 -40.63 23.28 9.71
CA GLU A 10 -39.30 22.73 9.90
C GLU A 10 -38.88 22.76 11.38
N LYS A 11 -38.67 21.57 11.96
CA LYS A 11 -37.98 21.42 13.25
C LYS A 11 -36.50 21.27 12.98
N GLN A 12 -35.76 22.36 13.11
CA GLN A 12 -34.34 22.32 13.48
C GLN A 12 -34.18 21.84 14.94
N VAL A 13 -32.91 21.63 15.33
CA VAL A 13 -32.33 21.28 16.66
C VAL A 13 -31.95 19.78 16.69
N ILE A 14 -30.68 19.35 16.57
CA ILE A 14 -29.45 19.84 17.22
C ILE A 14 -28.23 19.72 16.28
N GLN A 15 -27.53 20.85 16.13
CA GLN A 15 -26.23 21.01 15.49
C GLN A 15 -25.12 20.52 16.42
N TYR A 16 -24.56 19.34 16.17
CA TYR A 16 -23.23 18.99 16.70
C TYR A 16 -22.17 19.53 15.75
N HIS A 17 -21.88 20.83 15.89
CA HIS A 17 -20.71 21.41 15.24
C HIS A 17 -19.48 21.09 16.10
N SER A 18 -18.86 19.92 15.89
CA SER A 18 -17.49 19.71 16.35
C SER A 18 -16.55 20.52 15.47
N LEU A 19 -16.10 21.67 15.98
CA LEU A 19 -14.98 22.44 15.47
C LEU A 19 -13.70 21.59 15.55
N SER A 20 -13.39 20.81 14.51
CA SER A 20 -12.04 20.33 14.14
C SER A 20 -12.12 19.21 13.09
N GLU A 21 -12.52 19.54 11.87
CA GLU A 21 -12.02 18.80 10.70
C GLU A 21 -11.56 19.84 9.68
N ARG A 22 -10.29 20.25 9.78
CA ARG A 22 -9.58 20.54 8.55
C ARG A 22 -9.60 19.21 7.79
N LYS A 23 -10.57 19.02 6.89
CA LYS A 23 -10.55 17.89 5.96
C LYS A 23 -9.34 18.09 5.08
N THR A 24 -8.21 17.56 5.54
CA THR A 24 -7.12 17.21 4.65
C THR A 24 -7.76 16.44 3.48
N PRO A 25 -7.32 16.68 2.23
CA PRO A 25 -7.83 15.91 1.10
C PRO A 25 -7.79 14.41 1.47
N PRO A 26 -8.81 13.62 1.09
CA PRO A 26 -8.86 12.19 1.37
C PRO A 26 -7.50 11.59 1.05
N GLU A 27 -6.95 10.75 1.91
CA GLU A 27 -5.57 10.23 1.76
C GLU A 27 -5.37 9.56 0.40
N ASP A 28 -6.42 8.98 -0.16
CA ASP A 28 -6.49 8.42 -1.51
C ASP A 28 -6.23 9.47 -2.61
N VAL A 29 -6.71 10.70 -2.45
CA VAL A 29 -6.46 11.80 -3.40
C VAL A 29 -4.99 12.21 -3.36
N LYS A 30 -4.38 12.23 -2.16
CA LYS A 30 -2.95 12.51 -2.02
C LYS A 30 -2.13 11.41 -2.69
N LEU A 31 -2.47 10.15 -2.44
CA LEU A 31 -1.77 9.02 -3.04
C LEU A 31 -1.91 9.00 -4.56
N ALA A 32 -3.11 9.28 -5.09
CA ALA A 32 -3.34 9.40 -6.53
C ALA A 32 -2.49 10.53 -7.14
N ALA A 33 -2.41 11.68 -6.48
CA ALA A 33 -1.57 12.79 -6.93
C ALA A 33 -0.08 12.41 -6.94
N ILE A 34 0.40 11.69 -5.92
CA ILE A 34 1.78 11.18 -5.85
C ILE A 34 2.04 10.18 -6.98
N ALA A 35 1.15 9.21 -7.18
CA ALA A 35 1.27 8.22 -8.23
C ALA A 35 1.36 8.88 -9.62
N VAL A 36 0.50 9.87 -9.89
CA VAL A 36 0.55 10.65 -11.14
C VAL A 36 1.86 11.42 -11.26
N SER A 37 2.30 12.08 -10.18
CA SER A 37 3.52 12.91 -10.19
C SER A 37 4.80 12.09 -10.42
N LEU A 38 4.83 10.83 -9.97
CA LEU A 38 5.97 9.93 -10.12
C LEU A 38 5.90 9.09 -11.42
N ASP A 39 4.88 9.29 -12.26
CA ASP A 39 4.54 8.45 -13.41
C ASP A 39 4.40 6.96 -13.04
N ILE A 40 3.66 6.72 -11.96
CA ILE A 40 3.40 5.40 -11.40
C ILE A 40 1.93 5.06 -11.58
N ARG A 41 1.70 3.84 -12.07
CA ARG A 41 0.36 3.27 -12.20
C ARG A 41 0.17 2.18 -11.17
N LEU A 42 -0.55 2.52 -10.10
CA LEU A 42 -1.00 1.57 -9.09
C LEU A 42 -1.97 0.56 -9.72
N ARG A 43 -1.77 -0.73 -9.43
CA ARG A 43 -2.62 -1.81 -9.99
C ARG A 43 -3.50 -2.43 -8.92
N SER A 44 -2.90 -2.80 -7.80
CA SER A 44 -3.59 -3.38 -6.65
C SER A 44 -2.77 -3.16 -5.40
N ALA A 45 -3.42 -2.95 -4.27
CA ALA A 45 -2.76 -2.74 -2.99
C ALA A 45 -3.63 -3.26 -1.85
N ASP A 46 -2.98 -3.92 -0.90
CA ASP A 46 -3.52 -4.30 0.41
C ASP A 46 -2.42 -3.96 1.42
N MET A 47 -2.28 -2.65 1.71
CA MET A 47 -1.40 -2.07 2.74
C MET A 47 -1.80 -0.60 2.99
N ALA A 48 -1.42 -0.04 4.13
CA ALA A 48 -1.75 1.34 4.50
C ALA A 48 -1.17 2.38 3.52
N ILE A 49 -1.87 3.50 3.31
CA ILE A 49 -1.49 4.56 2.36
C ILE A 49 -0.05 5.06 2.57
N PRO A 50 0.44 5.34 3.80
CA PRO A 50 1.82 5.78 4.01
C PRO A 50 2.86 4.74 3.59
N MET A 51 2.51 3.44 3.69
CA MET A 51 3.38 2.35 3.26
C MET A 51 3.43 2.27 1.72
N GLN A 52 2.30 2.49 1.05
CA GLN A 52 2.24 2.59 -0.42
C GLN A 52 3.09 3.76 -0.91
N GLU A 53 2.88 4.95 -0.36
CA GLU A 53 3.66 6.15 -0.68
C GLU A 53 5.16 5.88 -0.55
N ARG A 54 5.60 5.26 0.55
CA ARG A 54 7.01 4.90 0.75
C ARG A 54 7.54 3.97 -0.34
N ALA A 55 6.77 2.96 -0.74
CA ALA A 55 7.17 2.05 -1.82
C ALA A 55 7.32 2.80 -3.16
N LEU A 56 6.36 3.68 -3.46
CA LEU A 56 6.33 4.44 -4.70
C LEU A 56 7.50 5.42 -4.80
N CYS A 57 7.69 6.23 -3.75
CA CYS A 57 8.78 7.20 -3.65
C CYS A 57 10.16 6.52 -3.71
N LEU A 58 10.33 5.41 -2.99
CA LEU A 58 11.58 4.66 -3.00
C LEU A 58 11.88 4.09 -4.39
N THR A 59 10.89 3.49 -5.05
CA THR A 59 11.07 2.91 -6.38
C THR A 59 11.47 3.98 -7.38
N ARG A 60 10.79 5.13 -7.35
CA ARG A 60 11.12 6.24 -8.24
C ARG A 60 12.53 6.77 -8.00
N SER A 61 12.88 7.03 -6.73
CA SER A 61 14.21 7.49 -6.34
C SER A 61 15.31 6.53 -6.81
N LEU A 62 15.10 5.23 -6.67
CA LEU A 62 16.07 4.23 -7.11
C LEU A 62 16.22 4.19 -8.64
N ILE A 63 15.11 4.33 -9.40
CA ILE A 63 15.16 4.41 -10.87
C ILE A 63 15.91 5.68 -11.30
N ASP A 64 15.57 6.83 -10.72
CA ASP A 64 16.18 8.12 -11.06
C ASP A 64 17.67 8.17 -10.67
N SER A 65 18.08 7.45 -9.60
CA SER A 65 19.49 7.33 -9.20
C SER A 65 20.33 6.48 -10.16
N SER A 66 19.69 5.66 -10.99
CA SER A 66 20.41 4.76 -11.90
C SER A 66 20.92 5.53 -13.11
N SER A 67 22.24 5.69 -13.24
CA SER A 67 22.87 6.42 -14.35
C SER A 67 22.78 5.70 -15.71
N SER A 68 22.12 4.54 -15.75
CA SER A 68 22.05 3.67 -16.92
C SER A 68 20.71 3.82 -17.63
N ARG A 69 20.73 3.77 -18.97
CA ARG A 69 19.53 3.73 -19.82
C ARG A 69 18.58 2.57 -19.48
N ARG A 70 19.11 1.50 -18.87
CA ARG A 70 18.35 0.35 -18.40
C ARG A 70 18.59 0.16 -16.90
N PRO A 71 17.57 0.35 -16.04
CA PRO A 71 17.71 0.10 -14.62
C PRO A 71 17.98 -1.39 -14.35
N ASN A 72 18.80 -1.67 -13.33
CA ASN A 72 19.04 -3.03 -12.86
C ASN A 72 17.87 -3.48 -11.98
N LEU A 73 16.94 -4.25 -12.55
CA LEU A 73 15.72 -4.68 -11.87
C LEU A 73 16.00 -5.55 -10.63
N THR A 74 17.05 -6.38 -10.67
CA THR A 74 17.46 -7.19 -9.51
C THR A 74 17.90 -6.29 -8.35
N LEU A 75 18.64 -5.21 -8.64
CA LEU A 75 19.05 -4.24 -7.64
C LEU A 75 17.84 -3.49 -7.05
N LEU A 76 16.89 -3.08 -7.89
CA LEU A 76 15.66 -2.42 -7.45
C LEU A 76 14.85 -3.31 -6.52
N ALA A 77 14.55 -4.55 -6.94
CA ALA A 77 13.78 -5.50 -6.15
C ALA A 77 14.46 -5.82 -4.81
N ARG A 78 15.79 -6.02 -4.83
CA ARG A 78 16.58 -6.25 -3.60
C ARG A 78 16.52 -5.04 -2.67
N SER A 79 16.59 -3.83 -3.19
CA SER A 79 16.58 -2.60 -2.39
C SER A 79 15.21 -2.36 -1.75
N LEU A 80 14.13 -2.56 -2.52
CA LEU A 80 12.76 -2.52 -2.01
C LEU A 80 12.54 -3.54 -0.89
N LYS A 81 12.89 -4.80 -1.14
CA LYS A 81 12.79 -5.87 -0.14
C LYS A 81 13.55 -5.50 1.14
N LYS A 82 14.80 -5.06 1.01
CA LYS A 82 15.66 -4.74 2.17
C LYS A 82 15.12 -3.58 2.99
N GLU A 83 14.63 -2.52 2.35
CA GLU A 83 14.03 -1.39 3.06
C GLU A 83 12.76 -1.85 3.80
N PHE A 84 11.91 -2.65 3.16
CA PHE A 84 10.67 -3.11 3.77
C PHE A 84 10.90 -4.11 4.91
N ASP A 85 11.86 -5.04 4.77
CA ASP A 85 12.28 -5.90 5.88
C ASP A 85 12.78 -5.08 7.07
N ARG A 86 13.50 -3.98 6.82
CA ARG A 86 14.06 -3.11 7.86
C ARG A 86 12.98 -2.36 8.64
N TRP A 87 11.96 -1.83 7.95
CA TRP A 87 10.95 -0.95 8.57
C TRP A 87 9.71 -1.69 9.06
N TYR A 88 9.35 -2.80 8.42
CA TYR A 88 8.08 -3.50 8.66
C TYR A 88 8.25 -4.97 9.06
N GLY A 89 9.50 -5.36 9.32
CA GLY A 89 9.90 -6.70 9.72
C GLY A 89 9.89 -7.70 8.57
N PRO A 90 10.71 -8.75 8.64
CA PRO A 90 10.71 -9.83 7.66
C PRO A 90 9.39 -10.65 7.69
N ALA A 91 9.07 -11.43 6.65
CA ALA A 91 9.81 -11.61 5.42
C ALA A 91 9.07 -10.98 4.22
N TRP A 92 9.62 -9.90 3.68
CA TRP A 92 9.16 -9.32 2.43
C TRP A 92 9.81 -10.00 1.24
N HIS A 93 9.11 -9.96 0.11
CA HIS A 93 9.56 -10.45 -1.18
C HIS A 93 9.24 -9.39 -2.23
N CYS A 94 10.11 -9.22 -3.21
CA CYS A 94 9.87 -8.31 -4.30
C CYS A 94 10.25 -8.94 -5.64
N VAL A 95 9.36 -8.81 -6.63
CA VAL A 95 9.55 -9.20 -8.02
C VAL A 95 9.51 -7.96 -8.88
N ALA A 96 10.50 -7.78 -9.75
CA ALA A 96 10.56 -6.69 -10.71
C ALA A 96 10.83 -7.23 -12.12
N GLY A 97 10.07 -6.79 -13.10
CA GLY A 97 10.17 -7.30 -14.48
C GLY A 97 9.35 -6.48 -15.46
N LYS A 98 9.63 -6.60 -16.76
CA LYS A 98 8.78 -5.96 -17.80
C LYS A 98 7.39 -6.61 -17.87
N SER A 99 7.34 -7.92 -17.75
CA SER A 99 6.12 -8.71 -17.69
C SER A 99 6.39 -9.97 -16.87
N PHE A 100 5.46 -10.33 -16.00
CA PHE A 100 5.49 -11.55 -15.21
C PHE A 100 4.06 -11.97 -14.84
N GLY A 101 3.86 -13.27 -14.62
CA GLY A 101 2.68 -13.82 -13.96
C GLY A 101 3.05 -14.23 -12.54
N SER A 102 2.13 -14.05 -11.59
CA SER A 102 2.34 -14.42 -10.20
C SER A 102 1.04 -14.95 -9.59
N PHE A 103 1.13 -16.05 -8.84
CA PHE A 103 0.06 -16.54 -7.98
C PHE A 103 0.66 -16.76 -6.60
N VAL A 104 0.46 -15.81 -5.69
CA VAL A 104 1.11 -15.78 -4.39
C VAL A 104 0.08 -15.70 -3.28
N THR A 105 0.38 -16.31 -2.14
CA THR A 105 -0.32 -16.07 -0.88
C THR A 105 0.53 -15.11 -0.05
N HIS A 106 -0.10 -14.04 0.43
CA HIS A 106 0.57 -13.00 1.21
C HIS A 106 -0.15 -12.78 2.54
N SER A 107 0.55 -12.23 3.53
CA SER A 107 -0.07 -11.76 4.76
C SER A 107 -1.00 -10.58 4.47
N PRO A 108 -2.13 -10.42 5.18
CA PRO A 108 -2.99 -9.24 5.06
C PRO A 108 -2.22 -7.93 5.32
N GLY A 109 -2.56 -6.86 4.60
CA GLY A 109 -1.94 -5.55 4.79
C GLY A 109 -0.48 -5.46 4.34
N GLY A 110 0.02 -6.47 3.63
CA GLY A 110 1.39 -6.58 3.18
C GLY A 110 1.57 -6.77 1.69
N PHE A 111 0.67 -6.28 0.83
CA PHE A 111 0.71 -6.51 -0.63
C PHE A 111 0.60 -5.23 -1.45
N LEU A 112 1.42 -5.13 -2.51
CA LEU A 112 1.42 -4.01 -3.44
C LEU A 112 1.86 -4.45 -4.83
N TYR A 113 1.06 -4.10 -5.84
CA TYR A 113 1.35 -4.29 -7.25
C TYR A 113 1.19 -2.98 -8.01
N PHE A 114 2.25 -2.54 -8.69
CA PHE A 114 2.28 -1.29 -9.44
C PHE A 114 3.23 -1.38 -10.62
N SER A 115 3.16 -0.40 -11.51
CA SER A 115 4.07 -0.25 -12.64
C SER A 115 4.65 1.15 -12.71
N VAL A 116 5.94 1.24 -13.05
CA VAL A 116 6.67 2.48 -13.32
C VAL A 116 7.30 2.35 -14.70
N ASP A 117 7.04 3.30 -15.59
CA ASP A 117 7.42 3.23 -17.00
C ASP A 117 6.99 1.91 -17.67
N SER A 118 7.96 1.11 -18.12
CA SER A 118 7.77 -0.20 -18.77
C SER A 118 7.99 -1.39 -17.81
N TYR A 119 8.15 -1.12 -16.52
CA TYR A 119 8.47 -2.12 -15.50
C TYR A 119 7.32 -2.29 -14.51
N SER A 120 7.06 -3.53 -14.17
CA SER A 120 6.10 -3.92 -13.14
C SER A 120 6.84 -4.35 -11.88
N PHE A 121 6.26 -4.05 -10.73
CA PHE A 121 6.78 -4.35 -9.41
C PHE A 121 5.69 -5.00 -8.56
N LEU A 122 6.01 -6.13 -7.98
CA LEU A 122 5.17 -6.84 -7.02
C LEU A 122 5.95 -6.94 -5.71
N LEU A 123 5.40 -6.39 -4.64
CA LEU A 123 5.97 -6.39 -3.30
C LEU A 123 4.97 -7.03 -2.36
N PHE A 124 5.36 -8.10 -1.67
CA PHE A 124 4.46 -8.79 -0.75
C PHE A 124 5.17 -9.35 0.48
N LYS A 125 4.47 -9.41 1.61
CA LYS A 125 4.94 -10.02 2.85
C LYS A 125 4.37 -11.43 3.01
N THR A 126 5.18 -12.33 3.56
CA THR A 126 4.77 -13.69 3.91
C THR A 126 4.89 -13.92 5.42
N GLU A 127 3.99 -14.72 5.97
CA GLU A 127 4.11 -15.25 7.32
C GLU A 127 5.30 -16.22 7.41
N VAL A 128 6.13 -16.07 8.44
CA VAL A 128 7.24 -16.96 8.74
C VAL A 128 7.07 -17.48 10.15
N HIS A 129 6.79 -18.77 10.28
CA HIS A 129 6.78 -19.42 11.58
C HIS A 129 8.19 -19.93 11.88
N LEU A 130 8.82 -19.37 12.92
CA LEU A 130 10.06 -19.91 13.42
C LEU A 130 9.76 -21.24 14.11
N ILE A 131 10.37 -22.32 13.62
CA ILE A 131 10.38 -23.59 14.34
C ILE A 131 11.39 -23.40 15.46
N CYS A 132 10.90 -23.04 16.65
CA CYS A 132 11.68 -23.24 17.86
C CYS A 132 11.88 -24.76 18.01
N ASN A 133 13.10 -25.18 18.34
CA ASN A 133 13.45 -26.57 18.59
C ASN A 133 12.72 -27.08 19.85
N ASP A 134 11.41 -27.26 19.77
CA ASP A 134 10.71 -28.12 20.70
C ASP A 134 11.13 -29.54 20.36
N LEU A 135 11.88 -30.14 21.30
CA LEU A 135 12.37 -31.50 21.22
C LEU A 135 11.22 -32.41 20.78
N PRO A 136 11.37 -33.24 19.72
CA PRO A 136 10.33 -34.19 19.37
C PRO A 136 10.02 -35.06 20.60
N PRO A 137 8.73 -35.37 20.89
CA PRO A 137 8.37 -36.16 22.05
C PRO A 137 9.11 -37.51 22.01
N PRO A 138 9.67 -37.97 23.15
CA PRO A 138 10.42 -39.22 23.16
C PRO A 138 9.50 -40.37 22.73
N CYS A 139 9.92 -41.13 21.72
CA CYS A 139 9.24 -42.36 21.35
C CYS A 139 9.19 -43.27 22.59
N ARG A 140 7.99 -43.50 23.14
CA ARG A 140 7.76 -44.56 24.12
C ARG A 140 8.12 -45.89 23.45
N ARG A 141 9.13 -46.57 23.98
CA ARG A 141 9.41 -47.98 23.68
C ARG A 141 8.30 -48.86 24.23
#